data_AF-A0A944V693-F1
#
_entry.id   AF-A0A944V693-F1
#
_cell.length_a   1.000
_cell.length_b   1.000
_cell.length_c   1.000
_cell.angle_alpha   90.00
_cell.angle_beta   90.00
_cell.angle_gamma   90.00
#
_symmetry.space_group_name_H-M   'P 1'
#
loop_
_entity.id
_entity.type
_entity.pdbx_description
1 polymer ?
#
loop_
_entity_poly.entity_id
_entity_poly.type
_entity_poly.pdbx_seq_one_letter_code
_entity_poly.pdbx_strand_id
1 'polypeptide(L)'
;MTPSLTKLNDLIHDQLKKSYIVFLEDLTRLDERATRASFTAFAQVLDRHRVFEDTEVLPLLRANTDIDPMELARISGDHKIIERTLAWLVDIIDTIFNAEKKRRTLVCQLSGLARMQGLLEHHTERETRFVYPVLDQKLSHRQWNTLAQGGLGVIGEIANEPESVLRPHR
;
A
#
# COMPACT_ATOMS: atom_id res chain seq x y z
N MET A 1 26.12 5.84 -0.19
CA MET A 1 25.65 4.79 0.73
C MET A 1 24.39 4.19 0.16
N THR A 2 24.30 2.87 0.06
CA THR A 2 23.06 2.21 -0.35
C THR A 2 22.01 2.44 0.75
N PRO A 3 20.78 2.89 0.44
CA PRO A 3 19.74 3.10 1.45
C PRO A 3 19.45 1.78 2.18
N SER A 4 19.08 1.80 3.45
CA SER A 4 18.69 0.57 4.17
C SER A 4 17.36 0.02 3.63
N LEU A 5 17.04 -1.25 3.89
CA LEU A 5 15.74 -1.83 3.53
C LEU A 5 14.62 -1.13 4.28
N THR A 6 14.86 -0.71 5.54
CA THR A 6 13.90 0.14 6.28
C THR A 6 13.62 1.43 5.52
N LYS A 7 14.67 2.09 5.00
CA LYS A 7 14.48 3.34 4.26
C LYS A 7 13.77 3.11 2.92
N LEU A 8 14.03 1.97 2.28
CA LEU A 8 13.32 1.57 1.06
C LEU A 8 11.83 1.32 1.34
N ASN A 9 11.51 0.63 2.45
CA ASN A 9 10.13 0.42 2.87
C ASN A 9 9.41 1.75 3.12
N ASP A 10 10.03 2.67 3.86
CA ASP A 10 9.46 3.99 4.12
C ASP A 10 9.11 4.72 2.82
N LEU A 11 9.95 4.62 1.79
CA LEU A 11 9.70 5.24 0.48
C LEU A 11 8.50 4.61 -0.25
N ILE A 12 8.35 3.28 -0.18
CA ILE A 12 7.21 2.57 -0.76
C ILE A 12 5.92 3.02 -0.05
N HIS A 13 5.90 3.03 1.28
CA HIS A 13 4.72 3.41 2.07
C HIS A 13 4.36 4.88 1.93
N ASP A 14 5.35 5.78 1.89
CA ASP A 14 5.12 7.20 1.60
C ASP A 14 4.45 7.40 0.24
N GLN A 15 4.83 6.60 -0.74
CA GLN A 15 4.26 6.68 -2.08
C GLN A 15 2.84 6.07 -2.13
N LEU A 16 2.61 4.92 -1.50
CA LEU A 16 1.27 4.34 -1.33
C LEU A 16 0.29 5.32 -0.67
N LYS A 17 0.76 6.03 0.37
CA LYS A 17 -0.01 7.07 1.04
C LYS A 17 -0.39 8.21 0.10
N LYS A 18 0.56 8.69 -0.72
CA LYS A 18 0.28 9.73 -1.72
C LYS A 18 -0.75 9.27 -2.75
N SER A 19 -0.60 8.05 -3.29
CA SER A 19 -1.55 7.49 -4.25
C SER A 19 -2.95 7.32 -3.65
N TYR A 20 -3.05 6.92 -2.37
CA TYR A 20 -4.34 6.86 -1.67
C TYR A 20 -4.98 8.24 -1.51
N ILE A 21 -4.20 9.27 -1.21
CA ILE A 21 -4.70 10.66 -1.13
C ILE A 21 -5.23 11.11 -2.49
N VAL A 22 -4.52 10.86 -3.59
CA VAL A 22 -4.99 11.20 -4.95
C VAL A 22 -6.33 10.53 -5.25
N PHE A 23 -6.47 9.24 -4.92
CA PHE A 23 -7.75 8.54 -5.02
C PHE A 23 -8.87 9.23 -4.23
N LEU A 24 -8.63 9.60 -2.98
CA LEU A 24 -9.62 10.30 -2.16
C LEU A 24 -9.97 11.69 -2.74
N GLU A 25 -8.99 12.42 -3.26
CA GLU A 25 -9.24 13.71 -3.90
C GLU A 25 -10.17 13.56 -5.11
N ASP A 26 -9.88 12.63 -6.02
CA ASP A 26 -10.72 12.37 -7.19
C ASP A 26 -12.13 11.92 -6.80
N LEU A 27 -12.22 11.05 -5.79
CA LEU A 27 -13.50 10.58 -5.26
C LEU A 27 -14.32 11.74 -4.66
N THR A 28 -13.69 12.66 -3.93
CA THR A 28 -14.38 13.81 -3.33
C THR A 28 -14.82 14.86 -4.37
N ARG A 29 -14.14 14.93 -5.52
CA ARG A 29 -14.57 15.70 -6.69
C ARG A 29 -15.76 15.05 -7.41
N LEU A 30 -16.09 13.80 -7.09
CA LEU A 30 -17.10 12.97 -7.77
C LEU A 30 -16.81 12.80 -9.26
N ASP A 31 -15.53 12.71 -9.63
CA ASP A 31 -15.09 12.35 -10.98
C ASP A 31 -14.92 10.82 -11.05
N GLU A 32 -15.89 10.13 -11.64
CA GLU A 32 -15.88 8.67 -11.73
C GLU A 32 -14.67 8.13 -12.47
N ARG A 33 -14.31 8.77 -13.59
CA ARG A 33 -13.22 8.30 -14.44
C ARG A 33 -11.89 8.46 -13.72
N ALA A 34 -11.65 9.63 -13.13
CA ALA A 34 -10.42 9.88 -12.38
C ALA A 34 -10.34 8.96 -11.16
N THR A 35 -11.43 8.83 -10.40
CA THR A 35 -11.50 7.96 -9.21
C THR A 35 -11.17 6.51 -9.52
N ARG A 36 -11.74 5.95 -10.59
CA ARG A 36 -11.46 4.56 -10.98
C ARG A 36 -10.01 4.39 -11.42
N ALA A 37 -9.45 5.38 -12.12
CA ALA A 37 -8.06 5.35 -12.54
C ALA A 37 -7.10 5.41 -11.35
N SER A 38 -7.26 6.40 -10.45
CA SER A 38 -6.40 6.56 -9.28
C SER A 38 -6.59 5.43 -8.26
N PHE A 39 -7.79 4.89 -8.09
CA PHE A 39 -8.02 3.69 -7.29
C PHE A 39 -7.30 2.47 -7.87
N THR A 40 -7.44 2.22 -9.17
CA THR A 40 -6.80 1.06 -9.83
C THR A 40 -5.28 1.13 -9.70
N ALA A 41 -4.71 2.32 -9.93
CA ALA A 41 -3.29 2.59 -9.77
C ALA A 41 -2.81 2.28 -8.34
N PHE A 42 -3.45 2.89 -7.33
CA PHE A 42 -3.18 2.62 -5.92
C PHE A 42 -3.31 1.12 -5.56
N ALA A 43 -4.40 0.46 -5.97
CA ALA A 43 -4.67 -0.93 -5.63
C ALA A 43 -3.64 -1.89 -6.26
N GLN A 44 -3.20 -1.63 -7.49
CA GLN A 44 -2.17 -2.43 -8.15
C GLN A 44 -0.83 -2.35 -7.43
N VAL A 45 -0.41 -1.13 -7.06
CA VAL A 45 0.84 -0.94 -6.32
C VAL A 45 0.79 -1.62 -4.97
N LEU A 46 -0.32 -1.45 -4.22
CA LEU A 46 -0.47 -2.06 -2.91
C LEU A 46 -0.47 -3.58 -2.97
N ASP A 47 -1.14 -4.17 -3.95
CA ASP A 47 -1.15 -5.62 -4.12
C ASP A 47 0.24 -6.15 -4.49
N ARG A 48 0.98 -5.46 -5.36
CA ARG A 48 2.37 -5.84 -5.69
C ARG A 48 3.30 -5.75 -4.48
N HIS A 49 3.18 -4.68 -3.68
CA HIS A 49 3.94 -4.54 -2.44
C HIS A 49 3.68 -5.71 -1.49
N ARG A 50 2.40 -6.02 -1.24
CA ARG A 50 1.98 -7.15 -0.41
C ARG A 50 2.51 -8.49 -0.94
N VAL A 51 2.41 -8.73 -2.25
CA VAL A 51 2.90 -9.95 -2.89
C VAL A 51 4.41 -10.06 -2.79
N PHE A 52 5.15 -8.98 -3.04
CA PHE A 52 6.60 -8.94 -2.86
C PHE A 52 6.97 -9.33 -1.42
N GLU A 53 6.27 -8.80 -0.43
CA GLU A 53 6.56 -9.13 0.95
C GLU A 53 6.22 -10.57 1.32
N ASP A 54 5.05 -11.05 0.89
CA ASP A 54 4.62 -12.43 1.13
C ASP A 54 5.57 -13.46 0.49
N THR A 55 6.17 -13.12 -0.66
CA THR A 55 6.97 -14.06 -1.46
C THR A 55 8.47 -13.95 -1.27
N GLU A 56 8.99 -12.77 -0.95
CA GLU A 56 10.43 -12.52 -0.85
C GLU A 56 10.86 -12.10 0.57
N VAL A 57 10.12 -11.20 1.21
CA VAL A 57 10.52 -10.60 2.50
C VAL A 57 10.23 -11.53 3.68
N LEU A 58 8.99 -11.98 3.84
CA LEU A 58 8.57 -12.82 4.96
C LEU A 58 9.29 -14.18 5.00
N PRO A 59 9.57 -14.86 3.87
CA PRO A 59 10.38 -16.08 3.89
C PRO A 59 11.80 -15.85 4.42
N LEU A 60 12.44 -14.74 4.03
CA LEU A 60 13.77 -14.40 4.53
C LEU A 60 13.75 -14.02 6.02
N LEU A 61 12.72 -13.30 6.46
CA LEU A 61 12.53 -12.99 7.88
C LEU A 61 12.40 -14.27 8.71
N ARG A 62 11.56 -15.21 8.27
CA ARG A 62 11.37 -16.52 8.93
C ARG A 62 12.66 -17.36 8.99
N ALA A 63 13.45 -17.34 7.92
CA ALA A 63 14.63 -18.20 7.81
C ALA A 63 15.86 -17.66 8.56
N ASN A 64 15.93 -16.35 8.81
CA ASN A 64 17.15 -15.70 9.31
C ASN A 64 16.98 -15.03 10.69
N THR A 65 15.80 -15.15 11.32
CA THR A 65 15.50 -14.43 12.57
C THR A 65 14.64 -15.25 13.52
N ASP A 66 14.80 -15.01 14.83
CA ASP A 66 13.92 -15.52 15.89
C ASP A 66 12.73 -14.58 16.11
N ILE A 67 12.07 -14.16 15.03
CA ILE A 67 10.88 -13.29 15.15
C ILE A 67 9.74 -14.05 15.84
N ASP A 68 9.00 -13.35 16.69
CA ASP A 68 7.80 -13.89 17.34
C ASP A 68 6.80 -14.40 16.28
N PRO A 69 6.41 -15.69 16.31
CA PRO A 69 5.38 -16.24 15.43
C PRO A 69 4.06 -15.46 15.45
N MET A 70 3.70 -14.85 16.58
CA MET A 70 2.52 -13.99 16.67
C MET A 70 2.67 -12.70 15.85
N GLU A 71 3.85 -12.06 15.88
CA GLU A 71 4.10 -10.85 15.07
C GLU A 71 4.07 -11.18 13.59
N LEU A 72 4.69 -12.28 13.20
CA LEU A 72 4.65 -12.77 11.83
C LEU A 72 3.22 -13.08 11.36
N ALA A 73 2.40 -13.69 12.22
CA ALA A 73 1.00 -13.96 11.93
C ALA A 73 0.17 -12.68 11.82
N ARG A 74 0.52 -11.62 12.57
CA ARG A 74 -0.14 -10.31 12.47
C ARG A 74 0.14 -9.65 11.11
N ILE A 75 1.38 -9.66 10.62
CA ILE A 75 1.71 -9.10 9.29
C ILE A 75 0.93 -9.82 8.18
N SER A 76 0.99 -11.15 8.15
CA SER A 76 0.21 -11.93 7.17
C SER A 76 -1.31 -11.76 7.37
N GLY A 77 -1.76 -11.43 8.58
CA GLY A 77 -3.14 -11.06 8.88
C GLY A 77 -3.52 -9.71 8.26
N ASP A 78 -2.65 -8.71 8.43
CA ASP A 78 -2.81 -7.36 7.86
C ASP A 78 -2.94 -7.45 6.33
N HIS A 79 -2.10 -8.25 5.67
CA HIS A 79 -2.16 -8.49 4.21
C HIS A 79 -3.52 -9.02 3.73
N LYS A 80 -4.10 -9.98 4.45
CA LYS A 80 -5.44 -10.52 4.14
C LYS A 80 -6.54 -9.50 4.38
N ILE A 81 -6.40 -8.65 5.39
CA ILE A 81 -7.37 -7.59 5.67
C ILE A 81 -7.27 -6.50 4.59
N ILE A 82 -6.06 -6.18 4.12
CA ILE A 82 -5.82 -5.24 3.02
C ILE A 82 -6.52 -5.73 1.76
N GLU A 83 -6.28 -6.97 1.33
CA GLU A 83 -6.92 -7.58 0.16
C GLU A 83 -8.46 -7.47 0.22
N ARG A 84 -9.04 -7.84 1.36
CA ARG A 84 -10.50 -7.74 1.58
C ARG A 84 -11.00 -6.31 1.56
N THR A 85 -10.21 -5.38 2.09
CA THR A 85 -10.58 -3.95 2.14
C THR A 85 -10.52 -3.33 0.75
N LEU A 86 -9.56 -3.71 -0.10
CA LEU A 86 -9.51 -3.28 -1.50
C LEU A 86 -10.76 -3.75 -2.27
N ALA A 87 -11.14 -5.02 -2.13
CA ALA A 87 -12.37 -5.53 -2.76
C ALA A 87 -13.61 -4.75 -2.29
N TRP A 88 -13.70 -4.46 -1.00
CA TRP A 88 -14.80 -3.67 -0.45
C TRP A 88 -14.81 -2.21 -0.92
N LEU A 89 -13.64 -1.60 -1.14
CA LEU A 89 -13.56 -0.24 -1.69
C LEU A 89 -14.10 -0.16 -3.12
N VAL A 90 -13.99 -1.22 -3.92
CA VAL A 90 -14.66 -1.30 -5.24
C VAL A 90 -16.16 -1.17 -5.07
N ASP A 91 -16.75 -1.92 -4.13
CA ASP A 91 -18.19 -1.84 -3.85
C ASP A 91 -18.62 -0.45 -3.38
N ILE A 92 -17.80 0.22 -2.58
CA ILE A 92 -18.04 1.61 -2.13
C ILE A 92 -18.05 2.56 -3.33
N ILE A 93 -17.05 2.48 -4.21
CA ILE A 93 -16.94 3.32 -5.41
C ILE A 93 -18.19 3.13 -6.27
N ASP A 94 -18.55 1.88 -6.57
CA ASP A 94 -19.74 1.57 -7.37
C ASP A 94 -21.02 2.06 -6.70
N THR A 95 -21.15 1.89 -5.38
CA THR A 95 -22.29 2.39 -4.61
C THR A 95 -22.42 3.91 -4.71
N ILE A 96 -21.31 4.63 -4.65
CA ILE A 96 -21.29 6.11 -4.73
C ILE A 96 -21.71 6.56 -6.13
N PHE A 97 -21.11 6.02 -7.19
CA PHE A 97 -21.33 6.51 -8.55
C PHE A 97 -22.68 6.06 -9.15
N ASN A 98 -23.21 4.92 -8.73
CA ASN A 98 -24.54 4.46 -9.14
C ASN A 98 -25.70 5.11 -8.36
N ALA A 99 -25.42 5.83 -7.26
CA ALA A 99 -26.46 6.49 -6.49
C ALA A 99 -27.03 7.74 -7.19
N GLU A 100 -28.33 7.97 -6.99
CA GLU A 100 -29.01 9.21 -7.38
C GLU A 100 -28.39 10.42 -6.67
N LYS A 101 -28.11 10.30 -5.36
CA LYS A 101 -27.52 11.35 -4.51
C LYS A 101 -26.06 11.05 -4.17
N LYS A 102 -25.20 11.00 -5.19
CA LYS A 102 -23.75 10.67 -5.09
C LYS A 102 -23.04 11.29 -3.88
N ARG A 103 -23.15 12.62 -3.70
CA ARG A 103 -22.52 13.33 -2.59
C ARG A 103 -22.99 12.84 -1.21
N ARG A 104 -24.30 12.59 -1.05
CA ARG A 104 -24.85 12.07 0.22
C ARG A 104 -24.33 10.66 0.47
N THR A 105 -24.29 9.83 -0.57
CA THR A 105 -23.75 8.47 -0.47
C THR A 105 -22.27 8.48 -0.09
N LEU A 106 -21.45 9.34 -0.71
CA LEU A 106 -20.05 9.53 -0.32
C LEU A 106 -19.91 9.86 1.16
N VAL A 107 -20.69 10.82 1.67
CA VAL A 107 -20.66 11.18 3.11
C VAL A 107 -20.99 9.98 3.99
N CYS A 108 -21.97 9.16 3.61
CA CYS A 108 -22.32 7.94 4.35
C CYS A 108 -21.22 6.87 4.33
N GLN A 109 -20.32 6.89 3.34
CA GLN A 109 -19.24 5.93 3.17
C GLN A 109 -17.88 6.40 3.74
N LEU A 110 -17.79 7.62 4.29
CA LEU A 110 -16.52 8.19 4.79
C LEU A 110 -15.84 7.30 5.84
N SER A 111 -16.60 6.68 6.74
CA SER A 111 -16.04 5.75 7.73
C SER A 111 -15.42 4.51 7.08
N GLY A 112 -15.98 4.05 5.97
CA GLY A 112 -15.41 2.95 5.21
C GLY A 112 -14.13 3.31 4.48
N LEU A 113 -14.07 4.51 3.91
CA LEU A 113 -12.85 5.05 3.31
C LEU A 113 -11.76 5.25 4.38
N ALA A 114 -12.11 5.73 5.58
CA ALA A 114 -11.15 5.91 6.67
C ALA A 114 -10.53 4.58 7.18
N ARG A 115 -11.26 3.46 7.04
CA ARG A 115 -10.77 2.13 7.44
C ARG A 115 -9.49 1.75 6.73
N MET A 116 -9.39 2.02 5.44
CA MET A 116 -8.20 1.70 4.66
C MET A 116 -6.99 2.50 5.13
N GLN A 117 -7.18 3.79 5.43
CA GLN A 117 -6.10 4.62 5.94
C GLN A 117 -5.55 4.09 7.26
N GLY A 118 -6.42 3.78 8.23
CA GLY A 118 -5.97 3.24 9.51
C GLY A 118 -5.28 1.88 9.38
N LEU A 119 -5.74 1.04 8.45
CA LEU A 119 -5.11 -0.24 8.16
C LEU A 119 -3.68 -0.06 7.62
N LEU A 120 -3.50 0.84 6.64
CA LEU A 120 -2.18 1.17 6.10
C LEU A 120 -1.25 1.72 7.19
N GLU A 121 -1.72 2.66 8.01
CA GLU A 121 -0.92 3.25 9.09
C GLU A 121 -0.41 2.18 10.08
N HIS A 122 -1.27 1.26 10.51
CA HIS A 122 -0.88 0.19 11.42
C HIS A 122 0.05 -0.85 10.78
N HIS A 123 -0.18 -1.17 9.51
CA HIS A 123 0.65 -2.08 8.74
C HIS A 123 2.07 -1.51 8.55
N THR A 124 2.18 -0.25 8.12
CA THR A 124 3.47 0.46 8.02
C THR A 124 4.19 0.50 9.38
N GLU A 125 3.48 0.84 10.46
CA GLU A 125 4.09 0.91 11.81
C GLU A 125 4.66 -0.45 12.24
N ARG A 126 3.96 -1.55 11.94
CA ARG A 126 4.43 -2.89 12.27
C ARG A 126 5.70 -3.24 11.51
N GLU A 127 5.74 -2.95 10.22
CA GLU A 127 6.90 -3.25 9.37
C GLU A 127 8.14 -2.44 9.72
N THR A 128 7.96 -1.13 9.90
CA THR A 128 9.03 -0.21 10.27
C THR A 128 9.59 -0.53 11.66
N ARG A 129 8.82 -1.16 12.55
CA ARG A 129 9.31 -1.55 13.88
C ARG A 129 9.89 -2.96 13.95
N PHE A 130 9.28 -3.94 13.27
CA PHE A 130 9.52 -5.35 13.56
C PHE A 130 10.03 -6.17 12.39
N VAL A 131 9.94 -5.68 11.15
CA VAL A 131 10.34 -6.44 9.96
C VAL A 131 11.66 -5.90 9.44
N TYR A 132 11.63 -4.73 8.84
CA TYR A 132 12.76 -4.20 8.08
C TYR A 132 14.00 -3.88 8.91
N PRO A 133 13.89 -3.36 10.15
CA PRO A 133 15.08 -3.16 11.00
C PRO A 133 15.81 -4.45 11.33
N VAL A 134 15.08 -5.57 11.46
CA VAL A 134 15.68 -6.87 11.74
C VAL A 134 16.40 -7.40 10.50
N LEU A 135 15.78 -7.27 9.32
CA LEU A 135 16.39 -7.67 8.05
C LEU A 135 17.65 -6.88 7.74
N ASP A 136 17.66 -5.57 8.01
CA ASP A 136 18.84 -4.71 7.85
C ASP A 136 20.04 -5.19 8.68
N GLN A 137 19.80 -5.83 9.82
CA GLN A 137 20.86 -6.33 10.71
C GLN A 137 21.29 -7.77 10.43
N LYS A 138 20.39 -8.60 9.86
CA LYS A 138 20.56 -10.06 9.82
C LYS A 138 20.88 -10.60 8.42
N LEU A 139 20.51 -9.88 7.36
CA LEU A 139 20.70 -10.37 6.01
C LEU A 139 22.15 -10.26 5.54
N SER A 140 22.60 -11.26 4.80
CA SER A 140 23.83 -11.15 4.02
C SER A 140 23.69 -10.08 2.92
N HIS A 141 24.81 -9.53 2.46
CA HIS A 141 24.81 -8.52 1.40
C HIS A 141 24.11 -8.98 0.12
N ARG A 142 24.16 -10.28 -0.21
CA ARG A 142 23.48 -10.87 -1.37
C ARG A 142 21.95 -10.86 -1.20
N GLN A 143 21.46 -11.31 -0.05
CA GLN A 143 20.02 -11.31 0.27
C GLN A 143 19.48 -9.88 0.32
N TRP A 144 20.25 -8.98 0.94
CA TRP A 144 19.96 -7.55 0.99
C TRP A 144 19.80 -6.96 -0.43
N ASN A 145 20.76 -7.20 -1.34
CA ASN A 145 20.69 -6.70 -2.71
C ASN A 145 19.48 -7.25 -3.48
N THR A 146 19.09 -8.49 -3.22
CA THR A 146 17.92 -9.12 -3.85
C THR A 146 16.63 -8.41 -3.41
N LEU A 147 16.45 -8.19 -2.10
CA LEU A 147 15.30 -7.46 -1.59
C LEU A 147 15.28 -6.00 -2.04
N ALA A 148 16.44 -5.34 -2.08
CA ALA A 148 16.54 -3.97 -2.54
C ALA A 148 16.11 -3.82 -4.01
N GLN A 149 16.49 -4.77 -4.87
CA GLN A 149 16.06 -4.79 -6.27
C GLN A 149 14.55 -5.02 -6.40
N GLY A 150 13.99 -5.96 -5.62
CA GLY A 150 12.54 -6.20 -5.60
C GLY A 150 11.75 -4.97 -5.15
N GLY A 151 12.16 -4.32 -4.05
CA GLY A 151 11.51 -3.10 -3.56
C GLY A 151 11.67 -1.91 -4.52
N LEU A 152 12.81 -1.78 -5.20
CA LEU A 152 12.97 -0.78 -6.28
C LEU A 152 12.06 -1.08 -7.48
N GLY A 153 11.79 -2.35 -7.77
CA GLY A 153 10.79 -2.75 -8.76
C GLY A 153 9.39 -2.25 -8.40
N VAL A 154 9.00 -2.39 -7.13
CA VAL A 154 7.74 -1.82 -6.61
C VAL A 154 7.72 -0.30 -6.82
N ILE A 155 8.78 0.43 -6.45
CA ILE A 155 8.84 1.89 -6.62
C ILE A 155 8.83 2.33 -8.09
N GLY A 156 9.60 1.65 -8.95
CA GLY A 156 9.76 2.01 -10.36
C GLY A 156 8.45 1.94 -11.14
N GLU A 157 7.53 1.08 -10.72
CA GLU A 157 6.19 1.03 -11.30
C GLU A 157 5.31 2.19 -10.84
N ILE A 158 5.50 2.67 -9.60
CA ILE A 158 4.78 3.86 -9.12
C ILE A 158 5.25 5.13 -9.84
N ALA A 159 6.55 5.20 -10.17
CA ALA A 159 7.13 6.34 -10.89
C ALA A 159 6.76 6.38 -12.39
N ASN A 160 6.33 5.24 -12.97
CA ASN A 160 5.90 5.14 -14.36
C ASN A 160 4.38 5.34 -14.56
N GLU A 161 3.65 5.67 -13.49
CA GLU A 161 2.29 6.19 -13.64
C GLU A 161 2.36 7.56 -14.32
N PRO A 162 1.60 7.77 -15.42
CA PRO A 162 1.77 8.95 -16.24
C PRO A 162 1.51 10.22 -15.41
N GLU A 163 2.44 11.18 -15.51
CA GLU A 163 2.31 12.57 -15.01
C GLU A 163 0.99 13.26 -15.43
N SER A 164 0.18 12.64 -16.31
CA SER A 164 -1.12 13.13 -16.74
C SER A 164 -2.19 13.18 -15.64
N VAL A 165 -1.99 12.57 -14.47
CA VAL A 165 -2.94 12.65 -13.33
C VAL A 165 -2.60 13.81 -12.37
N LEU A 166 -1.40 14.39 -12.47
CA LEU A 166 -0.90 15.44 -11.57
C LEU A 166 -0.99 16.87 -12.14
N ARG A 167 -1.78 17.11 -13.19
CA ARG A 167 -1.99 18.49 -13.65
C ARG A 167 -3.05 19.19 -12.78
N PRO A 168 -2.72 20.31 -12.13
CA PRO A 168 -3.76 21.19 -11.61
C PRO A 168 -4.49 21.77 -12.84
N HIS A 169 -5.75 21.39 -13.02
CA HIS A 169 -6.64 22.21 -13.85
C HIS A 169 -6.87 23.53 -13.11
N ARG A 170 -6.09 24.54 -13.53
CA ARG A 170 -6.25 26.00 -13.34
C ARG A 170 -6.76 26.50 -12.00
#